data_AF-A0A2V0NL60-F1
#
_entry.id   AF-A0A2V0NL60-F1
#
_cell.length_a   1.000
_cell.length_b   1.000
_cell.length_c   1.000
_cell.angle_alpha   90.00
_cell.angle_beta   90.00
_cell.angle_gamma   90.00
#
_symmetry.space_group_name_H-M   'P 1'
#
loop_
_entity.id
_entity.type
_entity.pdbx_description
1 polymer ?
#
loop_
_entity_poly.entity_id
_entity_poly.type
_entity_poly.pdbx_seq_one_letter_code
_entity_poly.pdbx_strand_id
1 'polypeptide(L)'
;MARRRKGIGLMALAAALLVVSAAGQQTLSSCSFGATCPDATTCNTNTGECCFANAAIGCCAPNRVCGTKCCRPGRICRDQQCGPAPAPPPAPPPAPPADPASALVSQLSAPPPAYRPGYIPSLAPPQTSAPSTYITPDGQRIVALQSDGGATCNCLEGQSCLNNGQCCAPGSVCGDQCCSSIQTCFYNACCNVASQCGTECCPSGSLCVGGQCCADTQICGSSCCAAGTVCINGACCPSSSACGPSGSQVCCGEGTVCEQVTGQCCPQAGLLPGGGCCDPSNKCGSSCCTAGQQCINQQCCSQGQICGQQCCPAGQQCMNGQCLQSGSTQCGGTVCPPGVPCISGQCCTGAECSGSCCKENEFCNAGRCCRNGAEFGCGNNCCPVGTQCDPVSSTCCPAGGALPGGGCCQAGQQVCGNTCCNAGTPCVANLCCASGVVCGGTCCQQGAQCAGTLCCVGTPLPAGGCCATGTTVCGSINCCSSGQSCQNGLCCSGQVCGTTCCASGQVCDVANNCVSSWLGTGGGGFWGGAGGVGFRGYRKQ
;
A
#
# COMPACT_ATOMS: atom_id res chain seq x y z
N MET A 1 25.96 -38.60 -51.01
CA MET A 1 25.29 -39.71 -50.27
C MET A 1 24.31 -39.07 -49.29
N ALA A 2 23.06 -38.79 -49.64
CA ALA A 2 21.93 -39.68 -49.89
C ALA A 2 21.48 -40.50 -48.65
N ARG A 3 20.40 -40.04 -48.00
CA ARG A 3 19.24 -40.77 -47.40
C ARG A 3 18.50 -39.77 -46.49
N ARG A 4 17.35 -39.16 -46.82
CA ARG A 4 15.96 -39.65 -47.07
C ARG A 4 15.32 -40.47 -45.94
N ARG A 5 14.26 -39.84 -45.38
CA ARG A 5 12.91 -40.34 -45.02
C ARG A 5 12.67 -41.13 -43.73
N LYS A 6 11.83 -40.54 -42.85
CA LYS A 6 10.47 -40.94 -42.39
C LYS A 6 10.19 -40.12 -41.10
N GLY A 7 9.05 -39.51 -40.80
CA GLY A 7 7.68 -39.72 -41.26
C GLY A 7 6.79 -40.09 -40.06
N ILE A 8 5.91 -39.17 -39.66
CA ILE A 8 4.57 -39.39 -39.07
C ILE A 8 4.49 -39.83 -37.58
N GLY A 9 4.05 -38.88 -36.74
CA GLY A 9 2.87 -38.98 -35.87
C GLY A 9 2.85 -39.96 -34.69
N LEU A 10 2.80 -39.43 -33.47
CA LEU A 10 1.82 -39.85 -32.47
C LEU A 10 1.64 -38.78 -31.38
N MET A 11 0.39 -38.35 -31.20
CA MET A 11 -0.10 -37.68 -30.00
C MET A 11 -0.03 -38.64 -28.79
N ALA A 12 0.40 -38.16 -27.63
CA ALA A 12 -0.18 -38.53 -26.34
C ALA A 12 0.33 -37.62 -25.21
N LEU A 13 -0.61 -36.89 -24.60
CA LEU A 13 -0.72 -36.50 -23.19
C LEU A 13 0.55 -36.25 -22.36
N ALA A 14 0.76 -34.97 -22.04
CA ALA A 14 1.13 -34.55 -20.69
C ALA A 14 0.59 -33.14 -20.43
N ALA A 15 -0.62 -33.07 -19.90
CA ALA A 15 -1.14 -31.87 -19.27
C ALA A 15 -0.41 -31.67 -17.94
N ALA A 16 0.42 -30.63 -17.85
CA ALA A 16 0.96 -30.14 -16.59
C ALA A 16 0.56 -28.67 -16.43
N LEU A 17 -0.17 -28.45 -15.33
CA LEU A 17 -0.75 -27.21 -14.85
C LEU A 17 0.19 -25.99 -14.97
N LEU A 18 -0.35 -24.91 -15.51
CA LEU A 18 0.05 -23.53 -15.16
C LEU A 18 -1.21 -22.66 -15.23
N VAL A 19 -2.00 -22.71 -14.14
CA VAL A 19 -3.00 -21.68 -13.84
C VAL A 19 -2.24 -20.54 -13.16
N VAL A 20 -1.98 -19.46 -13.91
CA VAL A 20 -1.59 -18.18 -13.33
C VAL A 20 -2.88 -17.52 -12.84
N SER A 21 -3.15 -17.63 -11.55
CA SER A 21 -4.21 -16.90 -10.86
C SER A 21 -3.81 -15.43 -10.71
N ALA A 22 -4.30 -14.58 -11.62
CA ALA A 22 -4.39 -13.14 -11.39
C ALA A 22 -5.62 -12.86 -10.51
N ALA A 23 -5.49 -13.09 -9.20
CA ALA A 23 -6.44 -12.61 -8.20
C ALA A 23 -6.07 -11.16 -7.83
N GLY A 24 -6.43 -10.22 -8.69
CA GLY A 24 -6.49 -8.79 -8.38
C GLY A 24 -7.90 -8.41 -7.94
N GLN A 25 -8.39 -9.00 -6.84
CA GLN A 25 -9.56 -8.51 -6.14
C GLN A 25 -9.11 -8.10 -4.74
N GLN A 26 -9.03 -6.79 -4.50
CA GLN A 26 -9.02 -6.26 -3.14
C GLN A 26 -10.42 -6.51 -2.56
N THR A 27 -10.62 -7.69 -2.00
CA THR A 27 -11.70 -7.92 -1.05
C THR A 27 -11.33 -7.14 0.20
N LEU A 28 -12.11 -6.10 0.51
CA LEU A 28 -12.13 -5.45 1.82
C LEU A 28 -12.26 -6.54 2.87
N SER A 29 -11.15 -6.89 3.51
CA SER A 29 -11.10 -7.93 4.54
C SER A 29 -11.70 -7.31 5.78
N SER A 30 -12.99 -7.55 6.02
CA SER A 30 -13.64 -7.15 7.27
C SER A 30 -12.97 -7.93 8.42
N CYS A 31 -12.31 -7.22 9.34
CA CYS A 31 -11.88 -7.82 10.59
C CYS A 31 -13.12 -8.11 11.45
N SER A 32 -13.06 -9.14 12.30
CA SER A 32 -14.07 -9.41 13.31
C SER A 32 -14.34 -8.13 14.12
N PHE A 33 -15.62 -7.83 14.39
CA PHE A 33 -16.17 -6.55 14.92
C PHE A 33 -16.41 -5.41 13.91
N GLY A 34 -16.42 -5.68 12.61
CA GLY A 34 -16.97 -4.75 11.59
C GLY A 34 -16.10 -3.51 11.33
N ALA A 35 -14.86 -3.49 11.84
CA ALA A 35 -13.90 -2.43 11.57
C ALA A 35 -13.07 -2.76 10.32
N THR A 36 -12.94 -1.80 9.41
CA THR A 36 -12.04 -1.85 8.26
C THR A 36 -10.65 -1.32 8.65
N CYS A 37 -9.59 -2.05 8.29
CA CYS A 37 -8.23 -1.53 8.42
C CYS A 37 -7.99 -0.43 7.37
N PRO A 38 -7.32 0.69 7.73
CA PRO A 38 -7.02 1.76 6.78
C PRO A 38 -5.95 1.35 5.76
N ASP A 39 -5.89 2.09 4.65
CA ASP A 39 -5.00 1.83 3.50
C ASP A 39 -3.54 1.61 3.96
N ALA A 40 -2.89 0.58 3.38
CA ALA A 40 -1.53 0.10 3.69
C ALA A 40 -1.35 -0.81 4.92
N THR A 41 -2.44 -1.33 5.52
CA THR A 41 -2.37 -2.38 6.55
C THR A 41 -3.18 -3.63 6.16
N THR A 42 -2.76 -4.80 6.64
CA THR A 42 -3.42 -6.09 6.42
C THR A 42 -4.01 -6.60 7.72
N CYS A 43 -5.27 -7.05 7.71
CA CYS A 43 -5.91 -7.63 8.89
C CYS A 43 -5.31 -9.00 9.22
N ASN A 44 -4.81 -9.17 10.45
CA ASN A 44 -4.48 -10.49 10.97
C ASN A 44 -5.75 -11.16 11.49
N THR A 45 -6.23 -12.17 10.77
CA THR A 45 -7.48 -12.88 11.09
C THR A 45 -7.45 -13.63 12.42
N ASN A 46 -6.26 -13.91 12.97
CA ASN A 46 -6.11 -14.62 14.25
C ASN A 46 -6.23 -13.68 15.45
N THR A 47 -5.77 -12.42 15.34
CA THR A 47 -5.77 -11.46 16.45
C THR A 47 -6.82 -10.36 16.31
N GLY A 48 -7.36 -10.15 15.09
CA GLY A 48 -8.25 -9.03 14.79
C GLY A 48 -7.55 -7.67 14.71
N GLU A 49 -6.22 -7.66 14.63
CA GLU A 49 -5.40 -6.43 14.57
C GLU A 49 -4.99 -6.08 13.13
N CYS A 50 -4.76 -4.79 12.87
CA CYS A 50 -4.22 -4.30 11.61
C CYS A 50 -2.69 -4.32 11.68
N CYS A 51 -2.03 -5.02 10.76
CA CYS A 51 -0.59 -5.17 10.71
C CYS A 51 0.00 -4.42 9.50
N PHE A 52 1.10 -3.70 9.71
CA PHE A 52 1.84 -3.08 8.61
C PHE A 52 2.71 -4.12 7.90
N ALA A 53 2.84 -4.01 6.57
CA ALA A 53 3.68 -4.92 5.76
C ALA A 53 5.17 -4.89 6.16
N ASN A 54 5.60 -3.85 6.88
CA ASN A 54 6.97 -3.72 7.37
C ASN A 54 7.06 -4.26 8.81
N ALA A 55 7.74 -5.40 8.99
CA ALA A 55 7.77 -6.20 10.22
C ALA A 55 8.26 -5.47 11.48
N ALA A 56 8.88 -4.30 11.35
CA ALA A 56 9.40 -3.52 12.46
C ALA A 56 8.32 -2.78 13.29
N ILE A 57 7.10 -2.59 12.77
CA ILE A 57 6.08 -1.71 13.39
C ILE A 57 5.03 -2.50 14.20
N GLY A 58 4.97 -3.83 14.09
CA GLY A 58 4.04 -4.67 14.82
C GLY A 58 2.56 -4.47 14.41
N CYS A 59 1.66 -5.25 15.01
CA CYS A 59 0.21 -5.15 14.80
C CYS A 59 -0.42 -4.29 15.89
N CYS A 60 -1.50 -3.59 15.56
CA CYS A 60 -2.27 -2.82 16.55
C CYS A 60 -3.76 -2.80 16.24
N ALA A 61 -4.57 -2.55 17.27
CA ALA A 61 -6.02 -2.44 17.15
C ALA A 61 -6.43 -1.37 16.11
N PRO A 62 -7.54 -1.56 15.37
CA PRO A 62 -7.94 -0.66 14.27
C PRO A 62 -8.03 0.82 14.69
N ASN A 63 -8.50 1.10 15.90
CA ASN A 63 -8.62 2.45 16.46
C ASN A 63 -7.28 3.10 16.89
N ARG A 64 -6.17 2.38 16.78
CA ARG A 64 -4.80 2.85 17.10
C ARG A 64 -3.92 3.06 15.89
N VAL A 65 -4.41 2.75 14.69
CA VAL A 65 -3.68 2.97 13.44
C VAL A 65 -3.77 4.45 13.07
N CYS A 66 -2.63 5.14 12.96
CA CYS A 66 -2.58 6.57 12.65
C CYS A 66 -1.51 6.87 11.59
N GLY A 67 -1.95 6.99 10.34
CA GLY A 67 -1.05 7.02 9.19
C GLY A 67 -0.22 5.74 9.13
N THR A 68 1.11 5.86 9.10
CA THR A 68 2.05 4.74 9.00
C THR A 68 2.57 4.22 10.35
N LYS A 69 1.93 4.58 11.47
CA LYS A 69 2.39 4.24 12.84
C LYS A 69 1.23 3.81 13.74
N CYS A 70 1.54 2.98 14.74
CA CYS A 70 0.63 2.66 15.83
C CYS A 70 0.73 3.70 16.96
N CYS A 71 -0.40 4.15 17.49
CA CYS A 71 -0.43 4.94 18.71
C CYS A 71 0.01 4.10 19.93
N ARG A 72 0.74 4.73 20.87
CA ARG A 72 1.13 4.10 22.13
C ARG A 72 -0.11 3.64 22.93
N PRO A 73 0.01 2.62 23.80
CA PRO A 73 -1.08 2.19 24.67
C PRO A 73 -1.74 3.36 25.42
N GLY A 74 -3.08 3.41 25.41
CA GLY A 74 -3.88 4.48 26.02
C GLY A 74 -4.21 5.67 25.10
N ARG A 75 -3.74 5.65 23.84
CA ARG A 75 -4.07 6.67 22.82
C ARG A 75 -4.81 6.06 21.63
N ILE A 76 -5.66 6.85 20.98
CA ILE A 76 -6.39 6.51 19.75
C ILE A 76 -6.08 7.51 18.64
N CYS A 77 -6.23 7.12 17.39
CA CYS A 77 -6.05 8.04 16.26
C CYS A 77 -7.31 8.90 16.07
N ARG A 78 -7.15 10.23 16.06
CA ARG A 78 -8.19 11.19 15.74
C ARG A 78 -7.56 12.28 14.87
N ASP A 79 -8.13 12.55 13.71
CA ASP A 79 -7.62 13.56 12.75
C ASP A 79 -6.13 13.36 12.38
N GLN A 80 -5.72 12.10 12.15
CA GLN A 80 -4.33 11.69 11.88
C GLN A 80 -3.31 11.98 13.01
N GLN A 81 -3.77 12.25 14.24
CA GLN A 81 -2.91 12.42 15.41
C GLN A 81 -3.28 11.47 16.56
N CYS A 82 -2.27 11.02 17.33
CA CYS A 82 -2.48 10.15 18.49
C CYS A 82 -2.92 10.94 19.72
N GLY A 83 -4.24 11.00 19.97
CA GLY A 83 -4.85 11.63 21.14
C GLY A 83 -5.15 10.64 22.27
N PRO A 84 -5.34 11.11 23.52
CA PRO A 84 -5.85 10.26 24.60
C PRO A 84 -7.22 9.69 24.24
N ALA A 85 -7.47 8.43 24.62
CA ALA A 85 -8.82 7.87 24.52
C ALA A 85 -9.80 8.75 25.34
N PRO A 86 -11.03 9.00 24.84
CA PRO A 86 -12.06 9.66 25.62
C PRO A 86 -12.19 8.93 26.96
N ALA A 87 -12.13 9.67 28.06
CA ALA A 87 -12.47 9.10 29.35
C ALA A 87 -13.86 8.47 29.23
N PRO A 88 -14.07 7.25 29.75
CA PRO A 88 -15.42 6.70 29.81
C PRO A 88 -16.33 7.73 30.50
N PRO A 89 -17.57 7.92 30.02
CA PRO A 89 -18.50 8.81 30.69
C PRO A 89 -18.57 8.42 32.16
N PRO A 90 -18.61 9.39 33.09
CA PRO A 90 -18.73 9.10 34.51
C PRO A 90 -19.95 8.19 34.70
N ALA A 91 -19.78 7.15 35.52
CA ALA A 91 -20.87 6.25 35.86
C ALA A 91 -22.08 7.11 36.30
N PRO A 92 -23.30 6.82 35.81
CA PRO A 92 -24.47 7.56 36.23
C PRO A 92 -24.53 7.49 37.77
N PRO A 93 -24.80 8.61 38.46
CA PRO A 93 -24.93 8.60 39.90
C PRO A 93 -25.96 7.54 40.28
N PRO A 94 -25.72 6.75 41.35
CA PRO A 94 -26.71 5.79 41.83
C PRO A 94 -28.03 6.53 42.05
N ALA A 95 -29.12 5.95 41.54
CA ALA A 95 -30.44 6.52 41.65
C ALA A 95 -30.71 6.88 43.12
N PRO A 96 -31.19 8.10 43.41
CA PRO A 96 -31.53 8.46 44.78
C PRO A 96 -32.58 7.47 45.31
N PRO A 97 -32.45 6.99 46.56
CA PRO A 97 -33.50 6.20 47.18
C PRO A 97 -34.79 7.02 47.16
N ALA A 98 -35.89 6.39 46.76
CA ALA A 98 -37.19 7.02 46.64
C ALA A 98 -37.58 7.69 47.97
N ASP A 99 -37.71 9.01 47.95
CA ASP A 99 -38.19 9.80 49.07
C ASP A 99 -39.68 9.44 49.34
N PRO A 100 -40.06 9.05 50.56
CA PRO A 100 -41.44 8.70 50.91
C PRO A 100 -42.36 9.92 51.15
N ALA A 101 -42.00 11.12 50.66
CA ALA A 101 -42.65 12.37 51.08
C ALA A 101 -43.74 12.92 50.13
N SER A 102 -44.10 12.24 49.03
CA SER A 102 -45.06 12.79 48.05
C SER A 102 -46.53 12.38 48.27
N ALA A 103 -46.85 11.71 49.38
CA ALA A 103 -48.21 11.25 49.69
C ALA A 103 -48.88 12.10 50.77
N LEU A 104 -48.89 13.43 50.67
CA LEU A 104 -49.58 14.27 51.66
C LEU A 104 -49.92 15.69 51.17
N VAL A 105 -50.45 15.85 49.96
CA VAL A 105 -51.14 17.11 49.58
C VAL A 105 -52.32 16.81 48.67
N SER A 106 -53.48 16.50 49.25
CA SER A 106 -54.82 16.74 48.66
C SER A 106 -55.93 16.27 49.61
N GLN A 107 -56.05 16.92 50.77
CA GLN A 107 -57.30 16.92 51.53
C GLN A 107 -57.43 18.27 52.23
N LEU A 108 -58.09 19.22 51.58
CA LEU A 108 -58.70 20.40 52.20
C LEU A 108 -59.48 21.11 51.09
N SER A 109 -60.78 20.82 50.98
CA SER A 109 -61.85 21.73 50.52
C SER A 109 -63.13 20.93 50.21
N ALA A 110 -64.01 20.75 51.19
CA ALA A 110 -65.44 20.52 50.95
C ALA A 110 -66.27 21.17 52.08
N PRO A 111 -67.40 21.81 51.76
CA PRO A 111 -68.16 22.70 52.66
C PRO A 111 -69.10 21.95 53.63
N PRO A 112 -69.56 22.59 54.72
CA PRO A 112 -70.40 21.94 55.73
C PRO A 112 -71.87 21.85 55.27
N PRO A 113 -72.60 20.75 55.55
CA PRO A 113 -74.03 20.72 55.37
C PRO A 113 -74.77 21.38 56.54
N ALA A 114 -75.89 21.99 56.17
CA ALA A 114 -76.70 22.89 56.95
C ALA A 114 -77.51 22.22 58.07
N TYR A 115 -77.68 23.03 59.12
CA TYR A 115 -78.58 22.88 60.24
C TYR A 115 -80.05 22.93 59.80
N ARG A 116 -80.90 21.98 60.23
CA ARG A 116 -82.30 22.29 60.62
C ARG A 116 -82.97 21.21 61.48
N PRO A 117 -83.98 21.61 62.28
CA PRO A 117 -84.31 20.94 63.54
C PRO A 117 -85.73 20.35 63.60
N GLY A 118 -85.94 19.50 64.60
CA GLY A 118 -87.25 19.29 65.23
C GLY A 118 -87.77 17.87 65.12
N TYR A 119 -87.73 17.12 66.24
CA TYR A 119 -88.70 16.06 66.50
C TYR A 119 -89.04 16.01 67.99
N ILE A 120 -90.34 15.83 68.20
CA ILE A 120 -91.17 15.96 69.40
C ILE A 120 -91.19 14.59 70.11
N PRO A 121 -91.23 14.47 71.46
CA PRO A 121 -91.28 13.17 72.11
C PRO A 121 -92.70 12.59 72.00
N SER A 122 -92.83 11.39 71.43
CA SER A 122 -94.09 10.66 71.38
C SER A 122 -93.96 9.32 72.10
N LEU A 123 -95.06 8.98 72.76
CA LEU A 123 -95.23 7.99 73.81
C LEU A 123 -95.01 6.54 73.35
N ALA A 124 -94.52 5.74 74.29
CA ALA A 124 -94.31 4.30 74.17
C ALA A 124 -95.62 3.51 73.91
N PRO A 125 -95.55 2.46 73.08
CA PRO A 125 -96.44 1.31 73.16
C PRO A 125 -95.62 0.00 73.42
N PRO A 126 -96.31 -1.12 73.70
CA PRO A 126 -95.86 -2.11 74.65
C PRO A 126 -94.94 -3.19 74.06
N GLN A 127 -94.28 -3.88 74.99
CA GLN A 127 -93.35 -4.96 74.75
C GLN A 127 -93.97 -6.11 73.95
N THR A 128 -93.30 -6.48 72.87
CA THR A 128 -93.39 -7.81 72.27
C THR A 128 -91.98 -8.31 71.97
N SER A 129 -91.59 -9.35 72.73
CA SER A 129 -90.55 -10.36 72.42
C SER A 129 -89.19 -9.85 71.93
N ALA A 130 -88.21 -9.92 72.83
CA ALA A 130 -86.79 -9.68 72.57
C ALA A 130 -86.26 -10.49 71.38
N PRO A 131 -85.52 -9.87 70.43
CA PRO A 131 -84.65 -10.61 69.54
C PRO A 131 -83.46 -11.16 70.35
N SER A 132 -83.22 -12.46 70.24
CA SER A 132 -82.08 -13.13 70.88
C SER A 132 -80.76 -12.52 70.42
N THR A 133 -80.12 -11.73 71.28
CA THR A 133 -78.75 -11.25 71.07
C THR A 133 -77.77 -12.36 71.38
N TYR A 134 -77.04 -12.82 70.36
CA TYR A 134 -75.85 -13.64 70.54
C TYR A 134 -74.61 -12.74 70.46
N ILE A 135 -73.69 -12.90 71.41
CA ILE A 135 -72.38 -12.24 71.41
C ILE A 135 -71.39 -13.25 70.80
N THR A 136 -70.63 -12.82 69.79
CA THR A 136 -69.57 -13.67 69.20
C THR A 136 -68.41 -13.86 70.18
N PRO A 137 -67.55 -14.87 69.99
CA PRO A 137 -66.36 -15.07 70.84
C PRO A 137 -65.42 -13.84 70.91
N ASP A 138 -65.44 -12.99 69.88
CA ASP A 138 -64.65 -11.75 69.79
C ASP A 138 -65.34 -10.53 70.43
N GLY A 139 -66.46 -10.73 71.14
CA GLY A 139 -67.18 -9.68 71.87
C GLY A 139 -68.07 -8.78 71.01
N GLN A 140 -68.29 -9.12 69.74
CA GLN A 140 -69.16 -8.34 68.86
C GLN A 140 -70.62 -8.79 68.99
N ARG A 141 -71.53 -7.82 69.06
CA ARG A 141 -72.97 -8.05 69.24
C ARG A 141 -73.64 -8.35 67.90
N ILE A 142 -74.31 -9.50 67.78
CA ILE A 142 -75.17 -9.81 66.63
C ILE A 142 -76.55 -9.22 66.88
N VAL A 143 -77.04 -8.44 65.91
CA VAL A 143 -78.37 -7.86 65.87
C VAL A 143 -79.15 -8.41 64.68
N ALA A 144 -80.41 -8.78 64.92
CA ALA A 144 -81.34 -9.13 63.84
C ALA A 144 -81.80 -7.83 63.17
N LEU A 145 -81.44 -7.65 61.91
CA LEU A 145 -81.82 -6.51 61.08
C LEU A 145 -82.79 -6.98 60.00
N GLN A 146 -83.74 -6.14 59.63
CA GLN A 146 -84.66 -6.39 58.52
C GLN A 146 -84.32 -5.44 57.38
N SER A 147 -84.12 -5.97 56.17
CA SER A 147 -83.92 -5.17 54.96
C SER A 147 -85.25 -4.54 54.51
N ASP A 148 -85.20 -3.52 53.66
CA ASP A 148 -86.39 -2.85 53.13
C ASP A 148 -87.29 -3.79 52.29
N GLY A 149 -86.71 -4.83 51.67
CA GLY A 149 -87.42 -5.90 50.97
C GLY A 149 -87.88 -7.06 51.87
N GLY A 150 -87.74 -6.93 53.19
CA GLY A 150 -88.29 -7.87 54.18
C GLY A 150 -87.38 -9.05 54.54
N ALA A 151 -86.16 -9.14 54.03
CA ALA A 151 -85.21 -10.17 54.42
C ALA A 151 -84.71 -9.92 55.85
N THR A 152 -84.50 -10.98 56.62
CA THR A 152 -83.98 -10.89 57.99
C THR A 152 -82.54 -11.38 58.02
N CYS A 153 -81.60 -10.54 58.45
CA CYS A 153 -80.18 -10.87 58.56
C CYS A 153 -79.71 -10.82 60.01
N ASN A 154 -78.80 -11.72 60.39
CA ASN A 154 -78.10 -11.68 61.67
C ASN A 154 -76.74 -11.02 61.46
N CYS A 155 -76.66 -9.69 61.61
CA CYS A 155 -75.47 -8.91 61.32
C CYS A 155 -74.78 -8.41 62.58
N LEU A 156 -73.50 -8.07 62.49
CA LEU A 156 -72.81 -7.39 63.58
C LEU A 156 -73.38 -5.98 63.76
N GLU A 157 -73.40 -5.49 65.00
CA GLU A 157 -73.86 -4.14 65.32
C GLU A 157 -73.10 -3.08 64.49
N GLY A 158 -73.84 -2.29 63.71
CA GLY A 158 -73.31 -1.30 62.76
C GLY A 158 -73.25 -1.75 61.29
N GLN A 159 -73.45 -3.04 61.00
CA GLN A 159 -73.59 -3.55 59.62
C GLN A 159 -74.98 -3.26 59.05
N SER A 160 -75.10 -3.34 57.72
CA SER A 160 -76.39 -3.21 57.01
C SER A 160 -76.84 -4.55 56.43
N CYS A 161 -78.13 -4.85 56.53
CA CYS A 161 -78.76 -6.07 56.01
C CYS A 161 -79.32 -5.83 54.59
N LEU A 162 -78.88 -6.64 53.63
CA LEU A 162 -79.38 -6.62 52.25
C LEU A 162 -80.56 -7.58 52.05
N ASN A 163 -81.32 -7.36 50.99
CA ASN A 163 -82.48 -8.18 50.61
C ASN A 163 -82.15 -9.65 50.32
N ASN A 164 -80.88 -9.97 50.04
CA ASN A 164 -80.40 -11.34 49.85
C ASN A 164 -79.99 -12.03 51.17
N GLY A 165 -80.19 -11.40 52.33
CA GLY A 165 -79.79 -11.94 53.64
C GLY A 165 -78.32 -11.68 54.00
N GLN A 166 -77.57 -10.93 53.19
CA GLN A 166 -76.15 -10.66 53.42
C GLN A 166 -75.93 -9.40 54.27
N CYS A 167 -74.92 -9.45 55.13
CA CYS A 167 -74.51 -8.34 55.99
C CYS A 167 -73.30 -7.61 55.42
N CYS A 168 -73.41 -6.30 55.19
CA CYS A 168 -72.30 -5.47 54.71
C CYS A 168 -71.65 -4.68 55.86
N ALA A 169 -70.33 -4.51 55.78
CA ALA A 169 -69.62 -3.58 56.67
C ALA A 169 -70.19 -2.15 56.56
N PRO A 170 -70.11 -1.34 57.63
CA PRO A 170 -70.58 0.03 57.61
C PRO A 170 -69.98 0.82 56.44
N GLY A 171 -70.81 1.40 55.59
CA GLY A 171 -70.36 2.17 54.41
C GLY A 171 -70.01 1.35 53.15
N SER A 172 -70.14 0.02 53.18
CA SER A 172 -69.84 -0.87 52.05
C SER A 172 -71.08 -1.30 51.23
N VAL A 173 -72.24 -0.74 51.50
CA VAL A 173 -73.49 -1.07 50.78
C VAL A 173 -73.52 -0.33 49.44
N CYS A 174 -73.79 -1.05 48.36
CA CYS A 174 -74.04 -0.47 47.05
C CYS A 174 -75.19 -1.17 46.30
N GLY A 175 -76.34 -0.51 46.21
CA GLY A 175 -77.57 -1.16 45.76
C GLY A 175 -77.88 -2.39 46.61
N ASP A 176 -78.01 -3.55 45.97
CA ASP A 176 -78.30 -4.84 46.61
C ASP A 176 -77.05 -5.71 46.90
N GLN A 177 -75.84 -5.12 46.93
CA GLN A 177 -74.60 -5.88 47.11
C GLN A 177 -73.57 -5.18 48.01
N CYS A 178 -72.71 -5.98 48.64
CA CYS A 178 -71.64 -5.50 49.51
C CYS A 178 -70.34 -5.32 48.72
N CYS A 179 -69.73 -4.15 48.84
CA CYS A 179 -68.41 -3.88 48.29
C CYS A 179 -67.32 -4.47 49.17
N SER A 180 -66.25 -4.96 48.53
CA SER A 180 -65.05 -5.39 49.26
C SER A 180 -64.34 -4.19 49.91
N SER A 181 -63.38 -4.47 50.80
CA SER A 181 -62.61 -3.43 51.53
C SER A 181 -61.80 -2.48 50.63
N ILE A 182 -61.60 -2.82 49.35
CA ILE A 182 -60.87 -2.01 48.35
C ILE A 182 -61.79 -1.37 47.29
N GLN A 183 -63.11 -1.56 47.43
CA GLN A 183 -64.11 -1.02 46.52
C GLN A 183 -64.98 0.00 47.25
N THR A 184 -65.45 1.00 46.52
CA THR A 184 -66.42 1.98 47.00
C THR A 184 -67.68 1.89 46.15
N CYS A 185 -68.82 2.25 46.75
CA CYS A 185 -70.06 2.29 46.00
C CYS A 185 -70.02 3.44 44.99
N PHE A 186 -70.13 3.12 43.71
CA PHE A 186 -70.14 4.08 42.62
C PHE A 186 -71.27 3.74 41.66
N TYR A 187 -72.27 4.63 41.53
CA TYR A 187 -73.45 4.44 40.67
C TYR A 187 -74.09 3.04 40.77
N ASN A 188 -74.41 2.60 42.00
CA ASN A 188 -75.03 1.29 42.30
C ASN A 188 -74.18 0.05 41.94
N ALA A 189 -72.88 0.20 41.68
CA ALA A 189 -71.93 -0.90 41.53
C ALA A 189 -70.71 -0.74 42.46
N CYS A 190 -70.17 -1.87 42.90
CA CYS A 190 -68.95 -1.88 43.70
C CYS A 190 -67.72 -1.70 42.82
N CYS A 191 -67.09 -0.53 42.91
CA CYS A 191 -66.03 -0.13 42.00
C CYS A 191 -64.73 0.19 42.76
N ASN A 192 -63.60 -0.29 42.24
CA ASN A 192 -62.31 0.21 42.70
C ASN A 192 -62.17 1.67 42.27
N VAL A 193 -61.63 2.54 43.13
CA VAL A 193 -61.44 3.97 42.82
C VAL A 193 -60.67 4.16 41.50
N ALA A 194 -59.74 3.26 41.19
CA ALA A 194 -58.98 3.25 39.94
C ALA A 194 -59.82 2.95 38.67
N SER A 195 -60.96 2.28 38.82
CA SER A 195 -61.85 1.84 37.73
C SER A 195 -63.10 2.72 37.58
N GLN A 196 -63.24 3.79 38.37
CA GLN A 196 -64.38 4.72 38.28
C GLN A 196 -64.22 5.62 37.06
N CYS A 197 -65.20 5.60 36.14
CA CYS A 197 -65.11 6.34 34.89
C CYS A 197 -66.42 7.02 34.49
N GLY A 198 -66.47 8.34 34.63
CA GLY A 198 -67.68 9.11 34.36
C GLY A 198 -68.80 8.70 35.33
N THR A 199 -69.79 7.96 34.84
CA THR A 199 -70.89 7.40 35.65
C THR A 199 -70.90 5.86 35.71
N GLU A 200 -69.87 5.21 35.17
CA GLU A 200 -69.80 3.75 35.07
C GLU A 200 -68.52 3.21 35.69
N CYS A 201 -68.57 1.95 36.13
CA CYS A 201 -67.39 1.23 36.60
C CYS A 201 -66.80 0.42 35.45
N CYS A 202 -65.49 0.56 35.23
CA CYS A 202 -64.80 -0.19 34.20
C CYS A 202 -64.76 -1.69 34.51
N PRO A 203 -64.90 -2.57 33.50
CA PRO A 203 -64.80 -4.01 33.69
C PRO A 203 -63.43 -4.41 34.24
N SER A 204 -63.35 -5.57 34.88
CA SER A 204 -62.10 -6.10 35.44
C SER A 204 -60.98 -6.14 34.39
N GLY A 205 -59.80 -5.61 34.74
CA GLY A 205 -58.65 -5.48 33.83
C GLY A 205 -58.67 -4.23 32.94
N SER A 206 -59.50 -3.24 33.29
CA SER A 206 -59.49 -1.92 32.65
C SER A 206 -59.49 -0.76 33.66
N LEU A 207 -58.83 0.33 33.26
CA LEU A 207 -58.67 1.56 34.02
C LEU A 207 -59.42 2.70 33.35
N CYS A 208 -59.90 3.67 34.12
CA CYS A 208 -60.44 4.89 33.54
C CYS A 208 -59.32 5.82 33.06
N VAL A 209 -59.30 6.10 31.76
CA VAL A 209 -58.36 7.04 31.14
C VAL A 209 -59.15 8.00 30.25
N GLY A 210 -59.13 9.30 30.59
CA GLY A 210 -59.82 10.33 29.81
C GLY A 210 -61.36 10.18 29.78
N GLY A 211 -61.96 9.52 30.76
CA GLY A 211 -63.41 9.29 30.82
C GLY A 211 -63.90 8.08 30.04
N GLN A 212 -62.99 7.21 29.55
CA GLN A 212 -63.32 5.92 28.95
C GLN A 212 -62.58 4.77 29.64
N CYS A 213 -63.21 3.59 29.65
CA CYS A 213 -62.61 2.38 30.19
C CYS A 213 -61.65 1.74 29.20
N CYS A 214 -60.37 1.63 29.59
CA CYS A 214 -59.27 1.16 28.77
C CYS A 214 -58.68 -0.10 29.33
N ALA A 215 -58.57 -1.16 28.53
CA ALA A 215 -57.84 -2.35 28.94
C ALA A 215 -56.40 -1.96 29.34
N ASP A 216 -55.84 -2.60 30.37
CA ASP A 216 -54.51 -2.26 30.90
C ASP A 216 -53.41 -2.32 29.82
N THR A 217 -53.60 -3.14 28.78
CA THR A 217 -52.69 -3.27 27.63
C THR A 217 -52.81 -2.15 26.58
N GLN A 218 -53.84 -1.31 26.68
CA GLN A 218 -54.16 -0.23 25.74
C GLN A 218 -53.90 1.16 26.33
N ILE A 219 -53.47 1.25 27.59
CA ILE A 219 -53.18 2.53 28.24
C ILE A 219 -51.87 3.09 27.70
N CYS A 220 -51.92 4.31 27.16
CA CYS A 220 -50.74 5.01 26.66
C CYS A 220 -50.71 6.45 27.17
N GLY A 221 -49.94 6.69 28.24
CA GLY A 221 -49.96 7.97 28.94
C GLY A 221 -51.35 8.27 29.48
N SER A 222 -51.98 9.34 28.99
CA SER A 222 -53.34 9.75 29.34
C SER A 222 -54.39 9.37 28.29
N SER A 223 -54.06 8.49 27.35
CA SER A 223 -54.92 8.12 26.22
C SER A 223 -55.18 6.62 26.13
N CYS A 224 -56.35 6.28 25.59
CA CYS A 224 -56.75 4.92 25.27
C CYS A 224 -56.41 4.57 23.84
N CYS A 225 -55.58 3.55 23.64
CA CYS A 225 -55.21 3.10 22.31
C CYS A 225 -56.22 2.10 21.75
N ALA A 226 -56.69 2.34 20.52
CA ALA A 226 -57.56 1.41 19.83
C ALA A 226 -56.84 0.06 19.58
N ALA A 227 -57.61 -1.02 19.41
CA ALA A 227 -57.05 -2.31 19.02
C ALA A 227 -56.25 -2.20 17.71
N GLY A 228 -55.10 -2.88 17.63
CA GLY A 228 -54.18 -2.77 16.48
C GLY A 228 -53.25 -1.56 16.51
N THR A 229 -53.10 -0.94 17.69
CA THR A 229 -52.09 0.09 17.95
C THR A 229 -51.21 -0.30 19.13
N VAL A 230 -49.99 0.24 19.20
CA VAL A 230 -49.01 0.07 20.27
C VAL A 230 -48.67 1.44 20.87
N CYS A 231 -48.48 1.47 22.18
CA CYS A 231 -48.07 2.70 22.86
C CYS A 231 -46.59 2.99 22.62
N ILE A 232 -46.29 4.11 21.95
CA ILE A 232 -44.92 4.58 21.74
C ILE A 232 -44.83 6.02 22.25
N ASN A 233 -44.02 6.26 23.27
CA ASN A 233 -43.79 7.58 23.87
C ASN A 233 -45.09 8.33 24.27
N GLY A 234 -46.09 7.61 24.78
CA GLY A 234 -47.36 8.21 25.22
C GLY A 234 -48.35 8.51 24.08
N ALA A 235 -48.05 8.12 22.84
CA ALA A 235 -48.97 8.19 21.71
C ALA A 235 -49.30 6.79 21.15
N CYS A 236 -50.54 6.64 20.68
CA CYS A 236 -51.01 5.41 20.04
C CYS A 236 -50.52 5.33 18.60
N CYS A 237 -49.64 4.36 18.33
CA CYS A 237 -49.09 4.13 17.00
C CYS A 237 -49.73 2.90 16.35
N PRO A 238 -50.25 2.97 15.12
CA PRO A 238 -50.68 1.77 14.40
C PRO A 238 -49.57 0.71 14.37
N SER A 239 -49.90 -0.55 14.64
CA SER A 239 -48.88 -1.62 14.72
C SER A 239 -48.08 -1.77 13.42
N SER A 240 -48.69 -1.43 12.27
CA SER A 240 -48.03 -1.39 10.95
C SER A 240 -47.03 -0.24 10.78
N SER A 241 -47.13 0.80 11.61
CA SER A 241 -46.28 2.01 11.58
C SER A 241 -45.28 2.06 12.73
N ALA A 242 -45.34 1.10 13.65
CA ALA A 242 -44.37 0.94 14.72
C ALA A 242 -43.06 0.39 14.17
N CYS A 243 -41.95 1.09 14.42
CA CYS A 243 -40.66 0.77 13.82
C CYS A 243 -39.53 0.69 14.83
N GLY A 244 -38.69 -0.34 14.74
CA GLY A 244 -37.51 -0.52 15.59
C GLY A 244 -37.62 -1.64 16.63
N PRO A 245 -36.52 -1.96 17.33
CA PRO A 245 -36.47 -3.01 18.33
C PRO A 245 -37.27 -2.64 19.58
N SER A 246 -37.75 -3.65 20.31
CA SER A 246 -38.48 -3.50 21.57
C SER A 246 -37.68 -2.63 22.55
N GLY A 247 -38.19 -1.44 22.87
CA GLY A 247 -37.52 -0.45 23.76
C GLY A 247 -36.98 0.80 23.06
N SER A 248 -36.94 0.84 21.73
CA SER A 248 -36.60 2.05 20.95
C SER A 248 -37.51 2.22 19.74
N GLN A 249 -38.76 1.76 19.87
CA GLN A 249 -39.73 1.89 18.80
C GLN A 249 -40.07 3.37 18.56
N VAL A 250 -40.21 3.72 17.28
CA VAL A 250 -40.68 5.02 16.81
C VAL A 250 -41.95 4.80 15.98
N CYS A 251 -42.87 5.77 16.04
CA CYS A 251 -44.04 5.74 15.17
C CYS A 251 -43.74 6.48 13.87
N CYS A 252 -43.80 5.76 12.75
CA CYS A 252 -43.63 6.36 11.43
C CYS A 252 -44.83 7.23 11.08
N GLY A 253 -44.56 8.48 10.67
CA GLY A 253 -45.58 9.41 10.23
C GLY A 253 -46.10 9.09 8.82
N GLU A 254 -47.14 9.81 8.40
CA GLU A 254 -47.70 9.65 7.05
C GLU A 254 -46.64 9.82 5.95
N GLY A 255 -46.73 9.00 4.90
CA GLY A 255 -45.76 8.98 3.80
C GLY A 255 -44.44 8.25 4.10
N THR A 256 -44.27 7.73 5.31
CA THR A 256 -43.12 6.90 5.70
C THR A 256 -43.53 5.47 6.02
N VAL A 257 -42.61 4.52 5.82
CA VAL A 257 -42.79 3.09 6.10
C VAL A 257 -41.64 2.63 6.99
N CYS A 258 -41.91 1.66 7.85
CA CYS A 258 -40.87 1.09 8.68
C CYS A 258 -39.97 0.15 7.86
N GLU A 259 -38.68 0.45 7.83
CA GLU A 259 -37.66 -0.46 7.31
C GLU A 259 -37.27 -1.45 8.41
N GLN A 260 -37.56 -2.73 8.18
CA GLN A 260 -37.51 -3.77 9.21
C GLN A 260 -36.09 -4.15 9.66
N VAL A 261 -35.06 -3.90 8.84
CA VAL A 261 -33.67 -4.27 9.14
C VAL A 261 -33.01 -3.25 10.07
N THR A 262 -33.16 -1.96 9.76
CA THR A 262 -32.54 -0.85 10.50
C THR A 262 -33.47 -0.26 11.56
N GLY A 263 -34.78 -0.52 11.48
CA GLY A 263 -35.76 0.06 12.40
C GLY A 263 -36.01 1.55 12.16
N GLN A 264 -35.69 2.07 10.97
CA GLN A 264 -35.86 3.48 10.60
C GLN A 264 -37.14 3.71 9.78
N CYS A 265 -37.76 4.87 9.96
CA CYS A 265 -38.87 5.32 9.12
C CYS A 265 -38.33 5.93 7.82
N CYS A 266 -38.55 5.25 6.71
CA CYS A 266 -38.13 5.70 5.39
C CYS A 266 -39.32 6.28 4.61
N PRO A 267 -39.15 7.33 3.80
CA PRO A 267 -40.19 7.74 2.86
C PRO A 267 -40.56 6.56 1.94
N GLN A 268 -41.85 6.38 1.65
CA GLN A 268 -42.35 5.20 0.93
C GLN A 268 -41.67 4.98 -0.44
N ALA A 269 -41.35 6.06 -1.16
CA ALA A 269 -40.62 5.99 -2.42
C ALA A 269 -39.11 5.72 -2.23
N GLY A 270 -38.57 5.97 -1.04
CA GLY A 270 -37.15 5.91 -0.68
C GLY A 270 -36.67 4.58 -0.08
N LEU A 271 -37.52 3.57 0.04
CA LEU A 271 -37.12 2.26 0.55
C LEU A 271 -36.17 1.55 -0.44
N LEU A 272 -35.03 1.06 0.05
CA LEU A 272 -34.04 0.31 -0.75
C LEU A 272 -34.26 -1.22 -0.63
N PRO A 273 -34.00 -2.02 -1.69
CA PRO A 273 -34.22 -3.47 -1.68
C PRO A 273 -33.41 -4.27 -0.65
N GLY A 274 -32.36 -3.69 -0.07
CA GLY A 274 -31.49 -4.32 0.94
C GLY A 274 -31.59 -3.70 2.34
N GLY A 275 -32.59 -2.85 2.58
CA GLY A 275 -32.72 -2.06 3.79
C GLY A 275 -32.05 -0.67 3.70
N GLY A 276 -32.42 0.22 4.61
CA GLY A 276 -32.02 1.63 4.61
C GLY A 276 -32.96 2.58 3.87
N CYS A 277 -32.82 3.87 4.19
CA CYS A 277 -33.64 4.96 3.67
C CYS A 277 -32.90 5.81 2.64
N CYS A 278 -33.61 6.20 1.58
CA CYS A 278 -33.16 7.14 0.57
C CYS A 278 -34.08 8.35 0.51
N ASP A 279 -33.54 9.55 0.25
CA ASP A 279 -34.37 10.61 -0.30
C ASP A 279 -34.89 10.16 -1.68
N PRO A 280 -36.20 10.21 -1.96
CA PRO A 280 -36.75 9.82 -3.26
C PRO A 280 -36.06 10.50 -4.45
N SER A 281 -35.56 11.71 -4.26
CA SER A 281 -34.85 12.50 -5.29
C SER A 281 -33.45 11.94 -5.61
N ASN A 282 -32.87 11.17 -4.69
CA ASN A 282 -31.51 10.61 -4.80
C ASN A 282 -31.50 9.10 -5.04
N LYS A 283 -32.66 8.47 -5.16
CA LYS A 283 -32.77 7.02 -5.35
C LYS A 283 -32.31 6.62 -6.76
N CYS A 284 -31.38 5.68 -6.82
CA CYS A 284 -30.84 5.15 -8.07
C CYS A 284 -30.71 3.63 -8.01
N GLY A 285 -31.68 2.92 -8.59
CA GLY A 285 -31.74 1.47 -8.50
C GLY A 285 -31.87 0.99 -7.05
N SER A 286 -30.86 0.27 -6.58
CA SER A 286 -30.76 -0.27 -5.23
C SER A 286 -29.93 0.60 -4.27
N SER A 287 -29.45 1.77 -4.70
CA SER A 287 -28.55 2.64 -3.91
C SER A 287 -29.02 4.10 -3.91
N CYS A 288 -28.44 4.90 -3.01
CA CYS A 288 -28.64 6.35 -2.95
C CYS A 288 -27.43 7.10 -3.50
N CYS A 289 -27.68 8.05 -4.38
CA CYS A 289 -26.64 8.94 -4.85
C CYS A 289 -26.32 9.99 -3.79
N THR A 290 -25.04 10.22 -3.57
CA THR A 290 -24.55 11.28 -2.68
C THR A 290 -24.45 12.61 -3.42
N ALA A 291 -24.25 13.70 -2.70
CA ALA A 291 -24.12 15.03 -3.30
C ALA A 291 -23.02 15.05 -4.38
N GLY A 292 -23.34 15.55 -5.57
CA GLY A 292 -22.44 15.58 -6.73
C GLY A 292 -22.45 14.34 -7.62
N GLN A 293 -23.25 13.31 -7.28
CA GLN A 293 -23.51 12.16 -8.15
C GLN A 293 -24.85 12.28 -8.88
N GLN A 294 -24.90 11.79 -10.11
CA GLN A 294 -26.12 11.69 -10.92
C GLN A 294 -26.48 10.22 -11.15
N CYS A 295 -27.78 9.92 -11.13
CA CYS A 295 -28.28 8.58 -11.42
C CYS A 295 -28.37 8.36 -12.94
N ILE A 296 -27.63 7.39 -13.47
CA ILE A 296 -27.69 6.99 -14.88
C ILE A 296 -27.74 5.47 -14.91
N ASN A 297 -28.76 4.91 -15.59
CA ASN A 297 -29.00 3.46 -15.69
C ASN A 297 -28.92 2.73 -14.34
N GLN A 298 -29.54 3.28 -13.30
CA GLN A 298 -29.58 2.69 -11.95
C GLN A 298 -28.21 2.66 -11.22
N GLN A 299 -27.22 3.41 -11.71
CA GLN A 299 -25.93 3.59 -11.04
C GLN A 299 -25.67 5.06 -10.71
N CYS A 300 -25.11 5.32 -9.52
CA CYS A 300 -24.70 6.66 -9.12
C CYS A 300 -23.32 6.99 -9.68
N CYS A 301 -23.23 8.13 -10.35
CA CYS A 301 -22.06 8.47 -11.16
C CYS A 301 -21.58 9.87 -10.83
N SER A 302 -20.30 9.98 -10.52
CA SER A 302 -19.67 11.27 -10.31
C SER A 302 -19.61 12.04 -11.63
N GLN A 303 -19.64 13.38 -11.61
CA GLN A 303 -19.57 14.23 -12.81
C GLN A 303 -18.53 13.78 -13.86
N GLY A 304 -17.32 13.37 -13.42
CA GLY A 304 -16.26 12.90 -14.33
C GLY A 304 -16.46 11.50 -14.92
N GLN A 305 -17.39 10.69 -14.41
CA GLN A 305 -17.69 9.34 -14.89
C GLN A 305 -18.83 9.31 -15.92
N ILE A 306 -19.51 10.42 -16.13
CA ILE A 306 -20.68 10.49 -17.01
C ILE A 306 -20.21 10.50 -18.46
N CYS A 307 -20.58 9.48 -19.23
CA CYS A 307 -20.15 9.32 -20.62
C CYS A 307 -21.32 9.13 -21.57
N GLY A 308 -21.98 10.23 -21.92
CA GLY A 308 -23.27 10.17 -22.61
C GLY A 308 -24.32 9.54 -21.70
N GLN A 309 -24.85 8.37 -22.08
CA GLN A 309 -25.89 7.66 -21.34
C GLN A 309 -25.36 6.51 -20.47
N GLN A 310 -24.04 6.38 -20.31
CA GLN A 310 -23.43 5.34 -19.49
C GLN A 310 -22.48 5.93 -18.46
N CYS A 311 -22.26 5.18 -17.40
CA CYS A 311 -21.27 5.54 -16.40
C CYS A 311 -20.01 4.72 -16.55
N CYS A 312 -18.90 5.43 -16.56
CA CYS A 312 -17.61 4.80 -16.55
C CYS A 312 -17.42 4.03 -15.23
N PRO A 313 -16.84 2.82 -15.29
CA PRO A 313 -16.46 2.06 -14.11
C PRO A 313 -15.64 2.88 -13.10
N ALA A 314 -15.56 2.40 -11.86
CA ALA A 314 -14.70 3.01 -10.85
C ALA A 314 -13.25 3.11 -11.36
N GLY A 315 -12.62 4.27 -11.16
CA GLY A 315 -11.26 4.56 -11.64
C GLY A 315 -11.17 5.00 -13.11
N GLN A 316 -12.30 5.14 -13.82
CA GLN A 316 -12.35 5.67 -15.18
C GLN A 316 -13.06 7.03 -15.23
N GLN A 317 -12.67 7.87 -16.19
CA GLN A 317 -13.27 9.15 -16.53
C GLN A 317 -13.73 9.15 -17.99
N CYS A 318 -14.79 9.90 -18.30
CA CYS A 318 -15.22 10.06 -19.67
C CYS A 318 -14.36 11.10 -20.39
N MET A 319 -13.84 10.73 -21.56
CA MET A 319 -13.19 11.67 -22.47
C MET A 319 -13.64 11.34 -23.90
N ASN A 320 -14.19 12.33 -24.61
CA ASN A 320 -14.73 12.19 -25.97
C ASN A 320 -15.72 11.03 -26.14
N GLY A 321 -16.58 10.77 -25.14
CA GLY A 321 -17.60 9.72 -25.21
C GLY A 321 -17.06 8.30 -24.98
N GLN A 322 -15.80 8.16 -24.55
CA GLN A 322 -15.20 6.88 -24.15
C GLN A 322 -14.73 6.90 -22.70
N CYS A 323 -14.90 5.77 -22.01
CA CYS A 323 -14.43 5.59 -20.64
C CYS A 323 -12.96 5.18 -20.64
N LEU A 324 -12.13 6.00 -20.01
CA LEU A 324 -10.68 5.88 -20.01
C LEU A 324 -10.17 5.95 -18.57
N GLN A 325 -8.99 5.41 -18.27
CA GLN A 325 -8.50 5.47 -16.91
C GLN A 325 -8.30 6.91 -16.43
N SER A 326 -8.60 7.14 -15.15
CA SER A 326 -8.36 8.44 -14.52
C SER A 326 -6.89 8.81 -14.64
N GLY A 327 -6.60 10.02 -15.13
CA GLY A 327 -5.25 10.48 -15.45
C GLY A 327 -4.81 10.24 -16.90
N SER A 328 -5.62 9.56 -17.73
CA SER A 328 -5.38 9.54 -19.17
C SER A 328 -5.48 10.93 -19.78
N THR A 329 -4.60 11.23 -20.74
CA THR A 329 -4.51 12.55 -21.39
C THR A 329 -4.75 12.42 -22.89
N GLN A 330 -5.60 13.27 -23.46
CA GLN A 330 -5.78 13.32 -24.91
C GLN A 330 -4.52 13.85 -25.60
N CYS A 331 -4.04 13.12 -26.60
CA CYS A 331 -2.81 13.41 -27.32
C CYS A 331 -3.03 13.30 -28.82
N GLY A 332 -3.37 14.43 -29.46
CA GLY A 332 -3.79 14.46 -30.87
C GLY A 332 -5.02 13.58 -31.10
N GLY A 333 -4.86 12.55 -31.95
CA GLY A 333 -5.89 11.55 -32.25
C GLY A 333 -5.87 10.31 -31.34
N THR A 334 -4.99 10.27 -30.34
CA THR A 334 -4.81 9.13 -29.44
C THR A 334 -4.99 9.55 -27.98
N VAL A 335 -5.06 8.58 -27.07
CA VAL A 335 -5.16 8.83 -25.63
C VAL A 335 -4.02 8.14 -24.92
N CYS A 336 -3.26 8.91 -24.15
CA CYS A 336 -2.13 8.39 -23.39
C CYS A 336 -2.61 7.77 -22.08
N PRO A 337 -2.03 6.62 -21.67
CA PRO A 337 -2.27 6.05 -20.35
C PRO A 337 -1.89 7.05 -19.24
N PRO A 338 -2.44 6.87 -18.03
CA PRO A 338 -2.05 7.68 -16.88
C PRO A 338 -0.53 7.65 -16.67
N GLY A 339 0.07 8.83 -16.48
CA GLY A 339 1.51 8.98 -16.26
C GLY A 339 2.37 9.00 -17.53
N VAL A 340 1.78 8.85 -18.72
CA VAL A 340 2.49 8.92 -20.01
C VAL A 340 2.27 10.31 -20.62
N PRO A 341 3.31 11.17 -20.71
CA PRO A 341 3.14 12.52 -21.24
C PRO A 341 2.86 12.51 -22.75
N CYS A 342 2.09 13.51 -23.20
CA CYS A 342 1.82 13.76 -24.61
C CYS A 342 2.85 14.75 -25.16
N ILE A 343 3.66 14.32 -26.13
CA ILE A 343 4.64 15.18 -26.78
C ILE A 343 4.41 15.12 -28.29
N SER A 344 4.15 16.27 -28.90
CA SER A 344 3.93 16.42 -30.35
C SER A 344 2.86 15.48 -30.93
N GLY A 345 1.80 15.17 -30.15
CA GLY A 345 0.70 14.30 -30.57
C GLY A 345 0.97 12.80 -30.44
N GLN A 346 2.07 12.40 -29.78
CA GLN A 346 2.39 11.00 -29.46
C GLN A 346 2.58 10.79 -27.96
N CYS A 347 2.18 9.60 -27.48
CA CYS A 347 2.34 9.19 -26.09
C CYS A 347 3.77 8.75 -25.82
N CYS A 348 4.45 9.47 -24.93
CA CYS A 348 5.86 9.27 -24.63
C CYS A 348 6.07 8.20 -23.56
N THR A 349 6.35 6.96 -23.98
CA THR A 349 6.71 5.90 -23.01
C THR A 349 8.17 5.97 -22.56
N GLY A 350 9.02 6.66 -23.33
CA GLY A 350 10.44 6.88 -23.02
C GLY A 350 10.75 8.29 -22.51
N ALA A 351 12.04 8.64 -22.51
CA ALA A 351 12.49 9.97 -22.11
C ALA A 351 12.08 11.05 -23.15
N GLU A 352 11.66 12.21 -22.66
CA GLU A 352 11.49 13.41 -23.48
C GLU A 352 12.86 13.92 -23.95
N CYS A 353 12.98 14.22 -25.24
CA CYS A 353 14.23 14.69 -25.83
C CYS A 353 13.98 15.76 -26.89
N SER A 354 14.18 17.03 -26.52
CA SER A 354 14.02 18.20 -27.41
C SER A 354 12.72 18.21 -28.21
N GLY A 355 11.59 17.93 -27.55
CA GLY A 355 10.25 17.94 -28.17
C GLY A 355 9.90 16.68 -28.97
N SER A 356 10.74 15.64 -28.90
CA SER A 356 10.48 14.30 -29.43
C SER A 356 10.56 13.24 -28.33
N CYS A 357 9.93 12.10 -28.56
CA CYS A 357 9.95 10.97 -27.64
C CYS A 357 10.98 9.94 -28.03
N CYS A 358 11.85 9.59 -27.08
CA CYS A 358 12.70 8.43 -27.22
C CYS A 358 11.88 7.15 -27.08
N LYS A 359 12.33 6.08 -27.73
CA LYS A 359 11.70 4.76 -27.61
C LYS A 359 11.95 4.16 -26.23
N GLU A 360 11.22 3.09 -25.94
CA GLU A 360 11.47 2.28 -24.74
C GLU A 360 12.91 1.74 -24.76
N ASN A 361 13.65 1.95 -23.67
CA ASN A 361 15.09 1.70 -23.52
C ASN A 361 16.04 2.67 -24.25
N GLU A 362 15.59 3.86 -24.60
CA GLU A 362 16.47 4.97 -25.02
C GLU A 362 16.50 6.07 -23.94
N PHE A 363 17.63 6.77 -23.84
CA PHE A 363 17.79 7.94 -22.97
C PHE A 363 18.12 9.19 -23.80
N CYS A 364 17.73 10.36 -23.32
CA CYS A 364 18.06 11.60 -24.01
C CYS A 364 19.48 12.07 -23.67
N ASN A 365 20.32 12.26 -24.70
CA ASN A 365 21.59 12.96 -24.60
C ASN A 365 21.59 14.15 -25.56
N ALA A 366 21.58 15.37 -25.02
CA ALA A 366 21.67 16.62 -25.78
C ALA A 366 20.71 16.71 -26.99
N GLY A 367 19.46 16.29 -26.82
CA GLY A 367 18.45 16.33 -27.87
C GLY A 367 18.48 15.15 -28.86
N ARG A 368 19.30 14.13 -28.61
CA ARG A 368 19.22 12.83 -29.31
C ARG A 368 18.90 11.68 -28.38
N CYS A 369 18.14 10.72 -28.90
CA CYS A 369 17.82 9.48 -28.20
C CYS A 369 18.95 8.48 -28.42
N CYS A 370 19.65 8.12 -27.34
CA CYS A 370 20.71 7.11 -27.32
C CYS A 370 20.17 5.81 -26.75
N ARG A 371 20.64 4.67 -27.26
CA ARG A 371 20.17 3.35 -26.84
C ARG A 371 20.83 2.90 -25.53
N ASN A 372 20.01 2.69 -24.49
CA ASN A 372 20.50 2.25 -23.19
C ASN A 372 21.17 0.86 -23.30
N GLY A 373 22.34 0.70 -22.68
CA GLY A 373 23.14 -0.52 -22.69
C GLY A 373 23.94 -0.79 -23.98
N ALA A 374 23.59 -0.14 -25.10
CA ALA A 374 24.36 -0.19 -26.34
C ALA A 374 25.19 1.07 -26.60
N GLU A 375 24.81 2.18 -25.99
CA GLU A 375 25.44 3.48 -26.17
C GLU A 375 25.59 4.23 -24.83
N PHE A 376 26.49 5.19 -24.80
CA PHE A 376 26.66 6.15 -23.71
C PHE A 376 26.79 7.58 -24.27
N GLY A 377 26.49 8.58 -23.44
CA GLY A 377 26.54 9.99 -23.85
C GLY A 377 27.97 10.53 -23.91
N CYS A 378 28.30 11.25 -24.99
CA CYS A 378 29.58 11.96 -25.16
C CYS A 378 29.32 13.34 -25.77
N GLY A 379 29.25 14.37 -24.93
CA GLY A 379 28.76 15.69 -25.33
C GLY A 379 27.41 15.55 -26.05
N ASN A 380 27.35 15.98 -27.30
CA ASN A 380 26.12 15.91 -28.10
C ASN A 380 25.90 14.56 -28.82
N ASN A 381 26.84 13.62 -28.75
CA ASN A 381 26.83 12.37 -29.50
C ASN A 381 26.44 11.15 -28.63
N CYS A 382 25.88 10.12 -29.27
CA CYS A 382 25.69 8.80 -28.69
C CYS A 382 26.85 7.91 -29.14
N CYS A 383 27.67 7.43 -28.21
CA CYS A 383 28.83 6.61 -28.53
C CYS A 383 28.54 5.14 -28.22
N PRO A 384 28.84 4.20 -29.13
CA PRO A 384 28.58 2.79 -28.89
C PRO A 384 29.50 2.25 -27.79
N VAL A 385 28.99 1.29 -27.01
CA VAL A 385 29.82 0.58 -26.01
C VAL A 385 31.06 -0.03 -26.66
N GLY A 386 32.21 0.08 -25.99
CA GLY A 386 33.52 -0.30 -26.54
C GLY A 386 34.28 0.85 -27.23
N THR A 387 33.67 2.03 -27.33
CA THR A 387 34.37 3.29 -27.65
C THR A 387 34.66 4.07 -26.37
N GLN A 388 35.44 5.14 -26.48
CA GLN A 388 35.69 6.11 -25.42
C GLN A 388 35.39 7.53 -25.91
N CYS A 389 34.87 8.37 -25.02
CA CYS A 389 34.58 9.76 -25.34
C CYS A 389 35.83 10.61 -25.21
N ASP A 390 36.15 11.38 -26.26
CA ASP A 390 37.06 12.51 -26.13
C ASP A 390 36.33 13.70 -25.50
N PRO A 391 36.68 14.13 -24.28
CA PRO A 391 36.00 15.20 -23.58
C PRO A 391 36.16 16.57 -24.25
N VAL A 392 37.16 16.75 -25.12
CA VAL A 392 37.43 18.03 -25.79
C VAL A 392 36.59 18.17 -27.05
N SER A 393 36.59 17.16 -27.92
CA SER A 393 35.84 17.21 -29.19
C SER A 393 34.43 16.61 -29.13
N SER A 394 34.06 15.96 -28.02
CA SER A 394 32.82 15.17 -27.90
C SER A 394 32.70 14.07 -28.97
N THR A 395 33.82 13.52 -29.43
CA THR A 395 33.87 12.48 -30.47
C THR A 395 34.04 11.09 -29.85
N CYS A 396 33.37 10.10 -30.46
CA CYS A 396 33.52 8.70 -30.09
C CYS A 396 34.80 8.13 -30.70
N CYS A 397 35.82 7.91 -29.88
CA CYS A 397 37.08 7.31 -30.31
C CYS A 397 37.08 5.79 -30.05
N PRO A 398 37.80 4.98 -30.83
CA PRO A 398 38.08 3.59 -30.46
C PRO A 398 38.67 3.51 -29.05
N ALA A 399 38.42 2.42 -28.32
CA ALA A 399 39.01 2.23 -26.99
C ALA A 399 40.53 2.47 -27.01
N GLY A 400 41.03 3.34 -26.12
CA GLY A 400 42.43 3.75 -26.07
C GLY A 400 42.90 4.74 -27.16
N GLY A 401 42.05 5.15 -28.10
CA GLY A 401 42.39 6.02 -29.24
C GLY A 401 42.13 7.53 -29.07
N ALA A 402 41.84 8.05 -27.89
CA ALA A 402 41.49 9.45 -27.65
C ALA A 402 42.76 10.22 -27.26
N LEU A 403 43.03 11.30 -27.97
CA LEU A 403 44.21 12.13 -27.75
C LEU A 403 43.99 13.11 -26.58
N PRO A 404 44.98 13.37 -25.71
CA PRO A 404 44.86 14.33 -24.61
C PRO A 404 44.51 15.76 -25.05
N GLY A 405 44.91 16.16 -26.28
CA GLY A 405 44.60 17.46 -26.88
C GLY A 405 43.32 17.49 -27.73
N GLY A 406 42.56 16.40 -27.74
CA GLY A 406 41.38 16.22 -28.58
C GLY A 406 41.67 15.51 -29.91
N GLY A 407 40.67 14.77 -30.39
CA GLY A 407 40.70 13.96 -31.61
C GLY A 407 40.87 12.46 -31.35
N CYS A 408 40.66 11.67 -32.41
CA CYS A 408 40.68 10.21 -32.36
C CYS A 408 41.73 9.61 -33.29
N CYS A 409 42.44 8.61 -32.79
CA CYS A 409 43.24 7.70 -33.60
C CYS A 409 42.35 6.70 -34.34
N GLN A 410 42.81 6.27 -35.51
CA GLN A 410 42.13 5.24 -36.30
C GLN A 410 42.19 3.89 -35.58
N ALA A 411 41.26 2.99 -35.88
CA ALA A 411 41.26 1.65 -35.30
C ALA A 411 42.61 0.93 -35.57
N GLY A 412 43.23 0.39 -34.52
CA GLY A 412 44.54 -0.26 -34.59
C GLY A 412 45.74 0.67 -34.40
N GLN A 413 45.54 1.99 -34.29
CA GLN A 413 46.59 2.92 -33.87
C GLN A 413 46.64 3.07 -32.35
N GLN A 414 47.83 3.35 -31.82
CA GLN A 414 48.06 3.63 -30.40
C GLN A 414 48.34 5.12 -30.17
N VAL A 415 47.81 5.66 -29.07
CA VAL A 415 48.04 7.05 -28.67
C VAL A 415 49.46 7.23 -28.14
N CYS A 416 50.17 8.22 -28.67
CA CYS A 416 51.52 8.61 -28.26
C CYS A 416 51.58 10.14 -28.06
N GLY A 417 51.30 10.58 -26.83
CA GLY A 417 51.07 12.00 -26.56
C GLY A 417 49.92 12.53 -27.41
N ASN A 418 50.20 13.50 -28.29
CA ASN A 418 49.22 14.11 -29.18
C ASN A 418 49.21 13.51 -30.61
N THR A 419 49.92 12.40 -30.84
CA THR A 419 50.02 11.75 -32.16
C THR A 419 49.53 10.30 -32.11
N CYS A 420 49.02 9.81 -33.24
CA CYS A 420 48.61 8.41 -33.40
C CYS A 420 49.72 7.61 -34.10
N CYS A 421 50.26 6.60 -33.42
CA CYS A 421 51.23 5.70 -34.02
C CYS A 421 50.55 4.45 -34.58
N ASN A 422 51.07 3.91 -35.67
CA ASN A 422 50.59 2.64 -36.21
C ASN A 422 50.83 1.49 -35.21
N ALA A 423 50.04 0.42 -35.34
CA ALA A 423 50.19 -0.79 -34.54
C ALA A 423 51.65 -1.26 -34.52
N GLY A 424 52.18 -1.57 -33.34
CA GLY A 424 53.55 -2.06 -33.16
C GLY A 424 54.66 -1.01 -33.27
N THR A 425 54.34 0.25 -33.58
CA THR A 425 55.34 1.35 -33.58
C THR A 425 55.58 1.85 -32.16
N PRO A 426 56.77 1.68 -31.56
CA PRO A 426 56.96 2.08 -30.18
C PRO A 426 56.83 3.60 -29.99
N CYS A 427 56.19 4.00 -28.89
CA CYS A 427 56.01 5.39 -28.50
C CYS A 427 57.09 5.81 -27.49
N VAL A 428 57.83 6.87 -27.80
CA VAL A 428 58.88 7.37 -26.93
C VAL A 428 58.81 8.89 -26.88
N ALA A 429 58.64 9.45 -25.68
CA ALA A 429 58.57 10.90 -25.47
C ALA A 429 57.58 11.62 -26.43
N ASN A 430 56.39 11.03 -26.65
CA ASN A 430 55.35 11.54 -27.55
C ASN A 430 55.69 11.49 -29.05
N LEU A 431 56.72 10.72 -29.45
CA LEU A 431 57.11 10.52 -30.84
C LEU A 431 56.95 9.05 -31.27
N CYS A 432 56.37 8.83 -32.45
CA CYS A 432 56.25 7.51 -33.08
C CYS A 432 57.57 7.07 -33.69
N CYS A 433 58.12 5.96 -33.20
CA CYS A 433 59.40 5.43 -33.66
C CYS A 433 59.28 4.67 -34.98
N ALA A 434 59.35 5.37 -36.12
CA ALA A 434 59.18 4.74 -37.44
C ALA A 434 60.17 3.60 -37.74
N SER A 435 61.35 3.59 -37.10
CA SER A 435 62.35 2.52 -37.22
C SER A 435 61.97 1.23 -36.47
N GLY A 436 61.05 1.30 -35.51
CA GLY A 436 60.73 0.21 -34.60
C GLY A 436 61.76 -0.04 -33.49
N VAL A 437 62.87 0.70 -33.46
CA VAL A 437 64.00 0.45 -32.53
C VAL A 437 64.13 1.60 -31.53
N VAL A 438 64.05 1.24 -30.24
CA VAL A 438 64.20 2.17 -29.12
C VAL A 438 65.32 1.70 -28.21
N CYS A 439 66.33 2.54 -28.01
CA CYS A 439 67.44 2.29 -27.09
C CYS A 439 67.49 3.41 -26.06
N GLY A 440 67.51 3.08 -24.77
CA GLY A 440 67.62 4.06 -23.69
C GLY A 440 66.53 5.15 -23.66
N GLY A 441 65.35 4.87 -24.22
CA GLY A 441 64.28 5.87 -24.34
C GLY A 441 64.50 6.90 -25.46
N THR A 442 65.29 6.57 -26.49
CA THR A 442 65.42 7.39 -27.71
C THR A 442 65.13 6.55 -28.96
N CYS A 443 64.50 7.17 -29.95
CA CYS A 443 64.22 6.55 -31.24
C CYS A 443 65.44 6.50 -32.14
N CYS A 444 65.79 5.30 -32.61
CA CYS A 444 66.92 5.12 -33.50
C CYS A 444 66.53 5.33 -34.97
N GLN A 445 67.51 5.61 -35.83
CA GLN A 445 67.30 5.61 -37.27
C GLN A 445 67.03 4.19 -37.79
N GLN A 446 66.43 4.08 -38.97
CA GLN A 446 66.14 2.79 -39.60
C GLN A 446 67.43 1.99 -39.84
N GLY A 447 67.44 0.72 -39.47
CA GLY A 447 68.61 -0.17 -39.59
C GLY A 447 69.60 -0.12 -38.41
N ALA A 448 69.33 0.71 -37.39
CA ALA A 448 70.12 0.72 -36.17
C ALA A 448 69.75 -0.44 -35.21
N GLN A 449 70.69 -0.87 -34.39
CA GLN A 449 70.51 -1.86 -33.32
C GLN A 449 70.89 -1.26 -31.95
N CYS A 450 70.39 -1.83 -30.85
CA CYS A 450 70.73 -1.34 -29.52
C CYS A 450 72.03 -1.93 -28.98
N ALA A 451 72.97 -1.06 -28.58
CA ALA A 451 74.08 -1.40 -27.68
C ALA A 451 73.87 -0.70 -26.33
N GLY A 452 73.16 -1.37 -25.41
CA GLY A 452 72.72 -0.75 -24.16
C GLY A 452 71.68 0.35 -24.43
N THR A 453 72.01 1.59 -24.07
CA THR A 453 71.14 2.77 -24.27
C THR A 453 71.38 3.52 -25.58
N LEU A 454 72.40 3.15 -26.36
CA LEU A 454 72.80 3.86 -27.57
C LEU A 454 72.28 3.19 -28.85
N CYS A 455 71.84 4.01 -29.80
CA CYS A 455 71.48 3.60 -31.16
C CYS A 455 72.72 3.38 -32.03
N CYS A 456 72.96 2.15 -32.48
CA CYS A 456 74.12 1.79 -33.29
C CYS A 456 73.77 1.54 -34.76
N VAL A 457 74.36 2.31 -35.65
CA VAL A 457 74.37 2.03 -37.10
C VAL A 457 75.63 1.21 -37.40
N GLY A 458 75.55 -0.11 -37.21
CA GLY A 458 76.67 -1.04 -37.34
C GLY A 458 76.62 -2.15 -36.29
N THR A 459 77.77 -2.74 -35.93
CA THR A 459 77.82 -3.88 -35.00
C THR A 459 77.92 -3.38 -33.55
N PRO A 460 77.01 -3.80 -32.64
CA PRO A 460 77.01 -3.37 -31.25
C PRO A 460 78.17 -3.98 -30.46
N LEU A 461 78.78 -3.20 -29.57
CA LEU A 461 79.87 -3.64 -28.68
C LEU A 461 79.31 -4.14 -27.32
N PRO A 462 79.86 -5.23 -26.75
CA PRO A 462 79.41 -5.76 -25.46
C PRO A 462 79.56 -4.80 -24.28
N ALA A 463 80.57 -3.92 -24.29
CA ALA A 463 80.80 -2.93 -23.21
C ALA A 463 80.07 -1.59 -23.44
N GLY A 464 79.24 -1.49 -24.48
CA GLY A 464 78.61 -0.25 -24.92
C GLY A 464 79.41 0.47 -26.02
N GLY A 465 78.69 1.08 -26.96
CA GLY A 465 79.27 1.71 -28.16
C GLY A 465 78.98 0.94 -29.46
N CYS A 466 79.38 1.53 -30.58
CA CYS A 466 79.04 1.04 -31.92
C CYS A 466 80.27 1.02 -32.82
N CYS A 467 80.48 -0.10 -33.50
CA CYS A 467 81.46 -0.19 -34.57
C CYS A 467 80.83 0.27 -35.89
N ALA A 468 81.54 1.10 -36.66
CA ALA A 468 81.07 1.55 -37.98
C ALA A 468 80.82 0.35 -38.92
N THR A 469 79.84 0.48 -39.81
CA THR A 469 79.51 -0.57 -40.79
C THR A 469 80.75 -1.02 -41.56
N GLY A 470 80.99 -2.33 -41.63
CA GLY A 470 82.15 -2.92 -42.32
C GLY A 470 83.39 -3.13 -41.46
N THR A 471 83.32 -2.88 -40.15
CA THR A 471 84.38 -3.20 -39.18
C THR A 471 84.05 -4.47 -38.39
N THR A 472 85.07 -5.21 -37.96
CA THR A 472 84.91 -6.44 -37.17
C THR A 472 85.10 -6.12 -35.68
N VAL A 473 84.13 -6.54 -34.85
CA VAL A 473 84.23 -6.38 -33.39
C VAL A 473 85.37 -7.24 -32.85
N CYS A 474 86.23 -6.64 -32.04
CA CYS A 474 87.34 -7.32 -31.39
C CYS A 474 87.35 -7.08 -29.89
N GLY A 475 87.04 -8.12 -29.12
CA GLY A 475 86.87 -8.01 -27.67
C GLY A 475 85.63 -7.18 -27.32
N SER A 476 85.73 -6.41 -26.23
CA SER A 476 84.57 -5.71 -25.65
C SER A 476 84.40 -4.25 -26.11
N ILE A 477 85.47 -3.62 -26.63
CA ILE A 477 85.51 -2.16 -26.90
C ILE A 477 86.06 -1.83 -28.31
N ASN A 478 86.83 -2.71 -28.96
CA ASN A 478 87.58 -2.35 -30.17
C ASN A 478 86.87 -2.75 -31.48
N CYS A 479 87.03 -1.90 -32.50
CA CYS A 479 86.49 -2.10 -33.84
C CYS A 479 87.64 -2.16 -34.85
N CYS A 480 87.86 -3.32 -35.46
CA CYS A 480 88.94 -3.51 -36.41
C CYS A 480 88.49 -3.10 -37.81
N SER A 481 89.27 -2.22 -38.44
CA SER A 481 89.04 -1.79 -39.82
C SER A 481 89.28 -2.95 -40.80
N SER A 482 88.76 -2.82 -42.02
CA SER A 482 89.01 -3.79 -43.09
C SER A 482 90.53 -3.99 -43.28
N GLY A 483 91.00 -5.23 -43.23
CA GLY A 483 92.42 -5.59 -43.31
C GLY A 483 93.13 -5.79 -41.96
N GLN A 484 92.48 -5.47 -40.83
CA GLN A 484 93.00 -5.77 -39.50
C GLN A 484 92.46 -7.12 -38.98
N SER A 485 93.29 -7.86 -38.25
CA SER A 485 92.90 -9.11 -37.59
C SER A 485 92.71 -8.90 -36.08
N CYS A 486 91.71 -9.55 -35.50
CA CYS A 486 91.43 -9.46 -34.07
C CYS A 486 92.20 -10.52 -33.30
N GLN A 487 93.03 -10.12 -32.33
CA GLN A 487 93.68 -11.04 -31.41
C GLN A 487 93.57 -10.51 -29.98
N ASN A 488 92.99 -11.32 -29.08
CA ASN A 488 92.81 -10.99 -27.65
C ASN A 488 92.20 -9.60 -27.37
N GLY A 489 91.27 -9.15 -28.23
CA GLY A 489 90.61 -7.86 -28.07
C GLY A 489 91.39 -6.66 -28.60
N LEU A 490 92.52 -6.85 -29.28
CA LEU A 490 93.30 -5.81 -29.95
C LEU A 490 93.24 -5.99 -31.49
N CYS A 491 93.16 -4.87 -32.21
CA CYS A 491 93.16 -4.85 -33.67
C CYS A 491 94.60 -4.79 -34.21
N CYS A 492 95.06 -5.89 -34.80
CA CYS A 492 96.39 -5.97 -35.39
C CYS A 492 96.35 -5.48 -36.84
N SER A 493 97.16 -4.48 -37.18
CA SER A 493 97.37 -4.03 -38.58
C SER A 493 98.36 -4.88 -39.37
N GLY A 494 99.09 -5.78 -38.68
CA GLY A 494 100.07 -6.70 -39.26
C GLY A 494 99.70 -8.17 -39.02
N GLN A 495 100.63 -9.06 -39.35
CA GLN A 495 100.48 -10.49 -39.12
C GLN A 495 100.45 -10.80 -37.61
N VAL A 496 99.58 -11.74 -37.21
CA VAL A 496 99.49 -12.20 -35.82
C VAL A 496 100.44 -13.37 -35.63
N CYS A 497 101.35 -13.26 -34.66
CA CYS A 497 102.29 -14.31 -34.29
C CYS A 497 101.98 -14.76 -32.86
N GLY A 498 101.39 -15.95 -32.73
CA GLY A 498 100.88 -16.44 -31.45
C GLY A 498 99.77 -15.53 -30.89
N THR A 499 100.03 -14.86 -29.78
CA THR A 499 99.12 -13.90 -29.12
C THR A 499 99.49 -12.43 -29.36
N THR A 500 100.56 -12.15 -30.11
CA THR A 500 101.13 -10.81 -30.27
C THR A 500 100.81 -10.22 -31.64
N CYS A 501 100.33 -8.98 -31.67
CA CYS A 501 100.22 -8.20 -32.91
C CYS A 501 101.59 -7.67 -33.33
N CYS A 502 102.08 -8.07 -34.50
CA CYS A 502 103.33 -7.52 -35.01
C CYS A 502 103.13 -6.17 -35.70
N ALA A 503 104.15 -5.30 -35.61
CA ALA A 503 104.15 -4.03 -36.33
C ALA A 503 104.20 -4.26 -37.84
N SER A 504 103.76 -3.27 -38.62
CA SER A 504 103.79 -3.36 -40.09
C SER A 504 105.22 -3.63 -40.58
N GLY A 505 105.40 -4.69 -41.38
CA GLY A 505 106.71 -5.13 -41.90
C GLY A 505 107.43 -6.22 -41.09
N GLN A 506 106.87 -6.66 -39.96
CA GLN A 506 107.37 -7.83 -39.22
C GLN A 506 106.65 -9.12 -39.65
N VAL A 507 107.36 -10.25 -39.61
CA VAL A 507 106.84 -11.59 -39.91
C VAL A 507 107.01 -12.50 -38.69
N CYS A 508 106.28 -13.62 -38.64
CA CYS A 508 106.45 -14.60 -37.58
C CYS A 508 107.70 -15.44 -37.81
N ASP A 509 108.56 -15.53 -36.80
CA ASP A 509 109.54 -16.61 -36.75
C ASP A 509 108.86 -17.94 -36.37
N VAL A 510 109.64 -19.03 -36.40
CA VAL A 510 109.17 -20.37 -36.02
C VAL A 510 108.78 -20.50 -34.54
N ALA A 511 109.16 -19.53 -33.69
CA ALA A 511 108.79 -19.47 -32.28
C ALA A 511 107.58 -18.56 -32.02
N ASN A 512 106.91 -18.07 -33.08
CA ASN A 512 105.78 -17.13 -33.03
C ASN A 512 106.12 -15.75 -32.46
N ASN A 513 107.38 -15.30 -32.57
CA ASN A 513 107.79 -13.94 -32.24
C ASN A 513 107.76 -13.03 -33.46
N CYS A 514 107.51 -11.74 -33.23
CA CYS A 514 107.56 -10.71 -34.26
C CYS A 514 109.02 -10.35 -34.56
N VAL A 515 109.51 -10.73 -35.75
CA VAL A 515 110.86 -10.36 -36.21
C VAL A 515 110.79 -9.41 -37.39
N SER A 516 111.65 -8.40 -37.42
CA SER A 516 111.79 -7.50 -38.56
C SER A 516 112.33 -8.28 -39.77
N SER A 517 111.65 -8.14 -40.90
CA SER A 517 111.96 -8.79 -42.19
C SER A 517 113.36 -8.49 -42.76
N TRP A 518 114.16 -7.66 -42.08
CA TRP A 518 115.43 -7.12 -42.56
C TRP A 518 116.71 -7.83 -42.06
N LEU A 519 116.62 -8.87 -41.23
CA LEU A 519 117.82 -9.53 -40.67
C LEU A 519 117.77 -11.08 -40.73
N GLY A 520 117.58 -11.64 -41.93
CA GLY A 520 117.50 -13.10 -42.09
C GLY A 520 117.92 -13.66 -43.46
N THR A 521 118.87 -13.04 -44.16
CA THR A 521 119.53 -13.68 -45.32
C THR A 521 121.05 -13.62 -45.15
N GLY A 522 121.62 -14.77 -44.79
CA GLY A 522 123.06 -15.05 -44.82
C GLY A 522 123.37 -16.13 -43.77
N GLY A 523 123.76 -17.35 -44.08
CA GLY A 523 124.06 -18.01 -45.34
C GLY A 523 124.43 -19.47 -45.06
N GLY A 524 124.50 -20.29 -46.12
CA GLY A 524 124.88 -21.71 -46.11
C GLY A 524 123.66 -22.61 -46.14
N GLY A 525 123.17 -23.14 -47.27
CA GLY A 525 123.87 -23.65 -48.44
C GLY A 525 124.04 -25.15 -48.27
N PHE A 526 123.19 -25.97 -48.92
CA PHE A 526 123.54 -27.26 -49.53
C PHE A 526 122.36 -27.78 -50.38
N TRP A 527 122.73 -28.52 -51.42
CA TRP A 527 122.02 -28.75 -52.67
C TRP A 527 120.94 -29.83 -52.66
N GLY A 528 119.98 -29.69 -53.59
CA GLY A 528 119.53 -30.81 -54.42
C GLY A 528 118.06 -31.22 -54.28
N GLY A 529 117.32 -31.20 -55.40
CA GLY A 529 116.10 -31.99 -55.53
C GLY A 529 115.04 -31.40 -56.46
N ALA A 530 115.09 -31.81 -57.72
CA ALA A 530 114.17 -31.47 -58.80
C ALA A 530 112.68 -31.80 -58.56
N GLY A 531 111.81 -31.09 -59.29
CA GLY A 531 110.40 -31.42 -59.54
C GLY A 531 109.50 -30.21 -59.22
N GLY A 532 109.07 -29.37 -60.15
CA GLY A 532 108.46 -29.73 -61.42
C GLY A 532 106.92 -29.64 -61.28
N VAL A 533 106.34 -28.73 -62.08
CA VAL A 533 104.93 -28.57 -62.50
C VAL A 533 103.87 -28.06 -61.50
N GLY A 534 103.12 -27.04 -61.98
CA GLY A 534 101.67 -27.07 -61.83
C GLY A 534 100.96 -25.77 -61.47
N PHE A 535 100.90 -24.81 -62.41
CA PHE A 535 99.78 -23.88 -62.47
C PHE A 535 98.44 -24.63 -62.44
N ARG A 536 97.51 -24.23 -61.58
CA ARG A 536 96.06 -24.18 -61.86
C ARG A 536 95.33 -23.43 -60.75
N GLY A 537 94.90 -22.22 -61.07
CA GLY A 537 93.73 -21.64 -60.41
C GLY A 537 92.48 -22.37 -60.89
N TYR A 538 91.49 -22.52 -60.01
CA TYR A 538 90.09 -22.61 -60.41
C TYR A 538 89.19 -21.99 -59.35
N ARG A 539 88.39 -21.03 -59.83
CA ARG A 539 87.11 -20.59 -59.27
C ARG A 539 86.20 -21.78 -58.96
N LYS A 540 85.36 -21.60 -57.94
CA LYS A 540 83.90 -21.86 -57.86
C LYS A 540 83.52 -21.67 -56.38
N GLN A 541 82.38 -21.13 -55.98
CA GLN A 541 81.22 -20.56 -56.66
C GLN A 541 80.54 -19.66 -55.64
#